data_AF-A0A6N7R231-F1
#
_entry.id   AF-A0A6N7R231-F1
#
_cell.length_a   1.000
_cell.length_b   1.000
_cell.length_c   1.000
_cell.angle_alpha   90.00
_cell.angle_beta   90.00
_cell.angle_gamma   90.00
#
_symmetry.space_group_name_H-M   'P 1'
#
loop_
_entity.id
_entity.type
_entity.pdbx_description
1 polymer ?
#
loop_
_entity_poly.entity_id
_entity_poly.type
_entity_poly.pdbx_seq_one_letter_code
_entity_poly.pdbx_strand_id
1 'polypeptide(L)'
;MMIVSKKKSICLFIVLLILLQACGTSDQYEVQSDINPSSSGEQNQTEDETFVPKETDVIFQNNELKNKEVLETFMETAGTKGNDNTSEIRVVKYFSSDNFIIYDLKSRYSEEADQRWIEVNPDTTYYDKNSNTQDVFNNAPQQCGWLEKDTTNPKDAYYKFFECRTNWEYRFLPALAGDKDN
;
A
#
# COMPACT_ATOMS: atom_id res chain seq x y z
N MET A 1 -60.33 -33.62 -3.39
CA MET A 1 -59.20 -34.02 -4.25
C MET A 1 -58.02 -34.26 -3.33
N MET A 2 -57.59 -35.52 -3.23
CA MET A 2 -56.69 -36.02 -2.17
C MET A 2 -55.23 -35.62 -2.38
N ILE A 3 -54.58 -35.22 -1.28
CA ILE A 3 -53.15 -34.94 -1.17
C ILE A 3 -52.40 -36.28 -1.15
N VAL A 4 -51.56 -36.52 -2.16
CA VAL A 4 -50.68 -37.69 -2.21
C VAL A 4 -49.31 -37.34 -1.64
N SER A 5 -48.96 -38.10 -0.60
CA SER A 5 -47.70 -38.14 0.12
C SER A 5 -46.55 -38.67 -0.75
N LYS A 6 -45.34 -38.10 -0.60
CA LYS A 6 -44.09 -38.81 -0.84
C LYS A 6 -43.15 -38.62 0.36
N LYS A 7 -43.09 -39.67 1.18
CA LYS A 7 -41.98 -39.95 2.10
C LYS A 7 -40.71 -40.21 1.28
N LYS A 8 -39.58 -39.59 1.67
CA LYS A 8 -38.25 -40.16 1.47
C LYS A 8 -37.47 -40.04 2.78
N SER A 9 -37.25 -41.22 3.35
CA SER A 9 -36.30 -41.56 4.40
C SER A 9 -34.92 -41.74 3.77
N ILE A 10 -33.84 -41.40 4.48
CA ILE A 10 -32.44 -41.92 4.43
C ILE A 10 -31.63 -41.00 5.38
N CYS A 11 -31.40 -41.42 6.63
CA CYS A 11 -30.17 -42.07 7.12
C CYS A 11 -28.93 -41.17 6.97
N LEU A 12 -28.52 -40.44 8.01
CA LEU A 12 -27.63 -40.91 9.09
C LEU A 12 -26.22 -41.27 8.57
N PHE A 13 -25.31 -40.30 8.58
CA PHE A 13 -23.86 -40.54 8.67
C PHE A 13 -23.24 -39.46 9.58
N ILE A 14 -23.26 -39.78 10.87
CA ILE A 14 -22.32 -39.30 11.88
C ILE A 14 -21.02 -40.12 11.70
N VAL A 15 -19.88 -39.58 12.16
CA VAL A 15 -18.51 -40.14 12.14
C VAL A 15 -17.76 -39.72 10.86
N LEU A 16 -16.82 -38.79 10.89
CA LEU A 16 -15.48 -39.02 11.45
C LEU A 16 -14.80 -37.67 11.77
N LEU A 17 -14.68 -37.38 13.06
CA LEU A 17 -13.80 -36.35 13.63
C LEU A 17 -12.65 -37.12 14.29
N ILE A 18 -11.47 -36.50 14.32
CA ILE A 18 -10.24 -36.92 15.02
C ILE A 18 -9.35 -37.91 14.24
N LEU A 19 -8.23 -37.39 13.73
CA LEU A 19 -6.84 -37.77 14.08
C LEU A 19 -5.91 -37.25 12.98
N LEU A 20 -5.06 -36.26 13.33
CA LEU A 20 -3.65 -36.15 12.93
C LEU A 20 -3.11 -34.79 13.42
N GLN A 21 -2.83 -34.73 14.72
CA GLN A 21 -1.75 -33.90 15.26
C GLN A 21 -0.67 -34.83 15.83
N ALA A 22 0.57 -34.36 15.73
CA ALA A 22 1.79 -34.84 16.38
C ALA A 22 2.53 -36.02 15.73
N CYS A 23 3.57 -35.68 14.98
CA CYS A 23 4.89 -36.24 15.27
C CYS A 23 5.87 -35.08 15.37
N GLY A 24 6.15 -34.67 16.61
CA GLY A 24 7.34 -33.91 16.93
C GLY A 24 8.48 -34.89 17.18
N THR A 25 9.64 -34.61 16.63
CA THR A 25 10.90 -35.22 17.07
C THR A 25 11.79 -34.08 17.53
N SER A 26 12.05 -34.08 18.83
CA SER A 26 12.99 -33.22 19.50
C SER A 26 14.38 -33.80 19.32
N ASP A 27 15.26 -33.09 18.62
CA ASP A 27 16.70 -33.27 18.78
C ASP A 27 17.23 -32.12 19.62
N GLN A 28 17.80 -32.47 20.77
CA GLN A 28 18.47 -31.56 21.67
C GLN A 28 19.99 -31.81 21.66
N TYR A 29 20.69 -30.68 21.58
CA TYR A 29 22.05 -30.36 22.02
C TYR A 29 23.26 -31.02 21.35
N GLU A 30 24.10 -30.17 20.77
CA GLU A 30 25.47 -30.01 21.26
C GLU A 30 25.81 -28.51 21.37
N VAL A 31 26.13 -28.08 22.59
CA VAL A 31 26.78 -26.80 22.88
C VAL A 31 28.27 -27.03 22.77
N GLN A 32 28.95 -26.30 21.89
CA GLN A 32 30.41 -26.18 21.93
C GLN A 32 30.78 -24.70 21.98
N SER A 33 31.22 -24.29 23.17
CA SER A 33 31.95 -23.07 23.43
C SER A 33 33.33 -23.16 22.79
N ASP A 34 33.75 -22.14 22.04
CA ASP A 34 34.88 -21.29 22.45
C ASP A 34 35.41 -20.37 21.34
N ILE A 35 35.48 -19.08 21.69
CA ILE A 35 36.51 -18.07 21.36
C ILE A 35 36.46 -17.38 19.98
N ASN A 36 36.03 -16.11 20.04
CA ASN A 36 36.37 -15.00 19.13
C ASN A 36 37.89 -14.83 18.95
N PRO A 37 38.33 -14.38 17.76
CA PRO A 37 38.83 -13.02 17.73
C PRO A 37 38.31 -12.22 16.53
N SER A 38 37.72 -11.07 16.88
CA SER A 38 37.89 -9.77 16.23
C SER A 38 38.35 -9.78 14.76
N SER A 39 37.40 -9.60 13.85
CA SER A 39 37.66 -9.03 12.54
C SER A 39 36.70 -7.85 12.36
N SER A 40 37.27 -6.67 12.60
CA SER A 40 36.81 -5.34 12.19
C SER A 40 35.49 -5.34 11.40
N GLY A 41 34.40 -5.00 12.12
CA GLY A 41 33.20 -4.48 11.51
C GLY A 41 33.56 -3.18 10.81
N GLU A 42 33.72 -3.27 9.50
CA GLU A 42 33.68 -2.12 8.61
C GLU A 42 32.22 -1.64 8.61
N GLN A 43 31.88 -0.87 9.65
CA GLN A 43 30.68 -0.06 9.65
C GLN A 43 30.89 0.97 8.56
N ASN A 44 30.42 0.65 7.35
CA ASN A 44 30.10 1.65 6.35
C ASN A 44 29.09 2.59 7.03
N GLN A 45 29.61 3.71 7.53
CA GLN A 45 28.82 4.87 7.86
C GLN A 45 28.18 5.29 6.54
N THR A 46 26.92 4.90 6.35
CA THR A 46 26.07 5.57 5.37
C THR A 46 26.08 7.03 5.78
N GLU A 47 26.71 7.88 4.98
CA GLU A 47 26.53 9.33 5.12
C GLU A 47 25.02 9.58 5.23
N ASP A 48 24.60 10.31 6.25
CA ASP A 48 23.23 10.82 6.40
C ASP A 48 22.96 11.79 5.24
N GLU A 49 22.72 11.25 4.04
CA GLU A 49 22.25 12.02 2.92
C GLU A 49 20.86 12.54 3.30
N THR A 50 20.81 13.82 3.64
CA THR A 50 19.55 14.50 3.93
C THR A 50 18.70 14.48 2.68
N PHE A 51 17.53 13.84 2.75
CA PHE A 51 16.59 13.80 1.65
C PHE A 51 16.14 15.21 1.25
N VAL A 52 16.27 15.53 -0.04
CA VAL A 52 15.77 16.78 -0.63
C VAL A 52 14.77 16.43 -1.74
N PRO A 53 13.48 16.81 -1.60
CA PRO A 53 12.50 16.65 -2.67
C PRO A 53 12.92 17.37 -3.94
N LYS A 54 12.60 16.79 -5.10
CA LYS A 54 12.79 17.44 -6.40
C LYS A 54 11.71 18.50 -6.62
N GLU A 55 11.97 19.47 -7.49
CA GLU A 55 11.00 20.50 -7.86
C GLU A 55 9.71 19.93 -8.45
N THR A 56 9.75 18.75 -9.05
CA THR A 56 8.60 18.06 -9.64
C THR A 56 7.87 17.13 -8.68
N ASP A 57 8.39 16.93 -7.46
CA ASP A 57 7.76 16.03 -6.50
C ASP A 57 6.46 16.66 -5.98
N VAL A 58 5.39 15.88 -5.89
CA VAL A 58 4.15 16.32 -5.26
C VAL A 58 4.35 16.30 -3.76
N ILE A 59 4.30 17.45 -3.10
CA ILE A 59 4.61 17.55 -1.67
C ILE A 59 3.34 17.85 -0.90
N PHE A 60 2.98 16.96 0.04
CA PHE A 60 1.96 17.23 1.04
C PHE A 60 2.63 17.49 2.39
N GLN A 61 2.54 18.73 2.86
CA GLN A 61 3.14 19.16 4.12
C GLN A 61 2.28 20.26 4.75
N ASN A 62 2.07 20.24 6.06
CA ASN A 62 1.34 21.29 6.79
C ASN A 62 -0.07 21.58 6.22
N ASN A 63 -0.78 20.56 5.71
CA ASN A 63 -2.06 20.68 5.02
C ASN A 63 -2.03 21.53 3.73
N GLU A 64 -0.87 21.65 3.11
CA GLU A 64 -0.66 22.26 1.80
C GLU A 64 -0.21 21.19 0.81
N LEU A 65 -0.74 21.23 -0.41
CA LEU A 65 -0.33 20.36 -1.51
C LEU A 65 0.37 21.19 -2.57
N LYS A 66 1.68 20.97 -2.74
CA LYS A 66 2.49 21.60 -3.78
C LYS A 66 2.56 20.70 -5.01
N ASN A 67 2.72 21.31 -6.18
CA ASN A 67 2.75 20.65 -7.48
C ASN A 67 1.50 19.79 -7.73
N LYS A 68 0.33 20.31 -7.33
CA LYS A 68 -0.97 19.65 -7.46
C LYS A 68 -1.28 19.29 -8.91
N GLU A 69 -0.90 20.17 -9.84
CA GLU A 69 -1.05 19.97 -11.28
C GLU A 69 -0.29 18.75 -11.81
N VAL A 70 0.85 18.38 -11.19
CA VAL A 70 1.58 17.15 -11.53
C VAL A 70 0.76 15.92 -11.15
N LEU A 71 0.16 15.94 -9.95
CA LEU A 71 -0.73 14.87 -9.49
C LEU A 71 -1.99 14.76 -10.36
N GLU A 72 -2.63 15.90 -10.65
CA GLU A 72 -3.86 15.95 -11.45
C GLU A 72 -3.60 15.54 -12.91
N THR A 73 -2.45 15.91 -13.50
CA THR A 73 -2.04 15.42 -14.82
C THR A 73 -1.83 13.91 -14.82
N PHE A 74 -1.09 13.38 -13.84
CA PHE A 74 -0.89 11.94 -13.71
C PHE A 74 -2.21 11.18 -13.56
N MET A 75 -3.13 11.71 -12.74
CA MET A 75 -4.47 11.18 -12.52
C MET A 75 -5.28 11.03 -13.82
N GLU A 76 -5.19 12.00 -14.72
CA GLU A 76 -5.89 11.97 -16.01
C GLU A 76 -5.26 10.98 -17.00
N THR A 77 -3.94 10.82 -16.96
CA THR A 77 -3.21 10.04 -17.97
C THR A 77 -2.95 8.58 -17.59
N ALA A 78 -2.94 8.25 -16.30
CA ALA A 78 -2.50 6.95 -15.79
C ALA A 78 -3.66 5.95 -15.53
N GLY A 79 -3.30 4.67 -15.42
CA GLY A 79 -4.23 3.61 -15.02
C GLY A 79 -5.32 3.29 -16.05
N THR A 80 -6.41 2.68 -15.58
CA THR A 80 -7.51 2.17 -16.44
C THR A 80 -8.33 3.27 -17.11
N LYS A 81 -8.30 4.50 -16.58
CA LYS A 81 -8.98 5.66 -17.17
C LYS A 81 -8.09 6.45 -18.14
N GLY A 82 -6.79 6.19 -18.11
CA GLY A 82 -5.79 6.86 -18.92
C GLY A 82 -5.34 6.04 -20.13
N ASN A 83 -4.48 6.65 -20.95
CA ASN A 83 -3.85 6.00 -22.11
C ASN A 83 -2.33 5.96 -22.01
N ASP A 84 -1.74 6.62 -21.00
CA ASP A 84 -0.31 6.55 -20.75
C ASP A 84 0.02 5.30 -19.93
N ASN A 85 1.09 4.62 -20.33
CA ASN A 85 1.53 3.34 -19.76
C ASN A 85 2.88 3.45 -19.04
N THR A 86 3.43 4.67 -18.91
CA THR A 86 4.85 4.87 -18.56
C THR A 86 5.14 6.03 -17.61
N SER A 87 4.18 6.94 -17.40
CA SER A 87 4.32 8.08 -16.52
C SER A 87 4.65 7.64 -15.10
N GLU A 88 5.47 8.43 -14.45
CA GLU A 88 5.91 8.22 -13.09
C GLU A 88 5.95 9.57 -12.38
N ILE A 89 5.37 9.62 -11.19
CA ILE A 89 5.46 10.77 -10.29
C ILE A 89 5.86 10.29 -8.91
N ARG A 90 6.46 11.20 -8.14
CA ARG A 90 6.79 10.97 -6.74
C ARG A 90 5.95 11.88 -5.87
N VAL A 91 5.39 11.31 -4.82
CA VAL A 91 4.63 12.04 -3.80
C VAL A 91 5.36 11.93 -2.47
N VAL A 92 5.68 13.06 -1.83
CA VAL A 92 6.28 13.11 -0.50
C VAL A 92 5.22 13.59 0.48
N LYS A 93 4.87 12.73 1.44
CA LYS A 93 3.84 13.01 2.44
C LYS A 93 4.48 13.16 3.82
N TYR A 94 4.56 14.39 4.31
CA TYR A 94 5.16 14.72 5.58
C TYR A 94 4.15 14.63 6.74
N PHE A 95 4.57 13.97 7.82
CA PHE A 95 3.90 13.96 9.13
C PHE A 95 4.62 14.87 10.13
N SER A 96 5.94 15.01 9.99
CA SER A 96 6.79 16.03 10.61
C SER A 96 8.01 16.28 9.70
N SER A 97 8.95 17.16 10.05
CA SER A 97 10.13 17.47 9.21
C SER A 97 10.97 16.25 8.84
N ASP A 98 10.99 15.26 9.72
CA ASP A 98 11.87 14.08 9.73
C ASP A 98 11.06 12.78 9.83
N ASN A 99 9.73 12.87 9.69
CA ASN A 99 8.83 11.72 9.58
C ASN A 99 7.96 11.87 8.32
N PHE A 100 8.25 11.12 7.28
CA PHE A 100 7.52 11.18 6.02
C PHE A 100 7.57 9.85 5.26
N ILE A 101 6.61 9.67 4.35
CA ILE A 101 6.59 8.56 3.40
C ILE A 101 6.73 9.11 1.99
N ILE A 102 7.55 8.45 1.17
CA ILE A 102 7.65 8.72 -0.26
C ILE A 102 6.82 7.67 -0.99
N TYR A 103 5.98 8.09 -1.93
CA TYR A 103 5.23 7.19 -2.81
C TYR A 103 5.67 7.42 -4.25
N ASP A 104 6.27 6.41 -4.87
CA ASP A 104 6.46 6.41 -6.32
C ASP A 104 5.20 5.81 -6.95
N LEU A 105 4.52 6.61 -7.79
CA LEU A 105 3.32 6.22 -8.53
C LEU A 105 3.69 6.02 -9.99
N LYS A 106 3.42 4.83 -10.54
CA LYS A 106 3.80 4.48 -11.92
C LYS A 106 2.59 3.99 -12.69
N SER A 107 2.32 4.58 -13.84
CA SER A 107 1.38 3.99 -14.79
C SER A 107 2.00 2.75 -15.40
N ARG A 108 1.22 1.68 -15.52
CA ARG A 108 1.66 0.38 -16.03
C ARG A 108 0.64 -0.18 -17.01
N TYR A 109 1.14 -1.01 -17.92
CA TYR A 109 0.33 -1.78 -18.85
C TYR A 109 0.93 -3.17 -19.05
N SER A 110 0.07 -4.18 -19.14
CA SER A 110 0.43 -5.53 -19.53
C SER A 110 -0.24 -5.85 -20.86
N GLU A 111 0.55 -6.12 -21.90
CA GLU A 111 0.06 -6.59 -23.20
C GLU A 111 -0.61 -7.97 -23.07
N GLU A 112 -0.09 -8.85 -22.20
CA GLU A 112 -0.63 -10.21 -22.01
C GLU A 112 -2.04 -10.18 -21.40
N ALA A 113 -2.25 -9.32 -20.40
CA ALA A 113 -3.54 -9.19 -19.73
C ALA A 113 -4.46 -8.15 -20.39
N ASP A 114 -3.94 -7.37 -21.34
CA ASP A 114 -4.54 -6.15 -21.89
C ASP A 114 -5.12 -5.23 -20.80
N GLN A 115 -4.32 -4.98 -19.77
CA GLN A 115 -4.75 -4.26 -18.57
C GLN A 115 -3.78 -3.14 -18.22
N ARG A 116 -4.34 -2.00 -17.81
CA ARG A 116 -3.63 -0.85 -17.25
C ARG A 116 -3.88 -0.75 -15.76
N TRP A 117 -2.89 -0.27 -15.01
CA TRP A 117 -3.04 0.03 -13.59
C TRP A 117 -2.02 1.08 -13.16
N ILE A 118 -2.22 1.61 -11.96
CA ILE A 118 -1.25 2.42 -11.23
C ILE A 118 -0.57 1.52 -10.21
N GLU A 119 0.74 1.37 -10.32
CA GLU A 119 1.60 0.79 -9.29
C GLU A 119 1.91 1.87 -8.25
N VAL A 120 1.62 1.58 -6.98
CA VAL A 120 1.85 2.46 -5.82
C VAL A 120 2.94 1.82 -4.97
N ASN A 121 4.13 2.41 -4.96
CA ASN A 121 5.27 1.87 -4.21
C ASN A 121 5.67 2.80 -3.05
N PRO A 122 5.45 2.40 -1.79
CA PRO A 122 5.82 3.17 -0.61
C PRO A 122 7.29 2.95 -0.22
N ASP A 123 8.04 4.03 -0.06
CA ASP A 123 9.31 4.06 0.65
C ASP A 123 9.08 4.63 2.06
N THR A 124 9.32 3.77 3.05
CA THR A 124 9.10 4.05 4.48
C THR A 124 10.41 4.27 5.25
N THR A 125 11.52 4.49 4.54
CA THR A 125 12.86 4.71 5.14
C THR A 125 12.86 5.85 6.16
N TYR A 126 12.08 6.91 5.88
CA TYR A 126 11.97 8.11 6.72
C TYR A 126 10.72 8.13 7.60
N TYR A 127 10.02 7.01 7.71
CA TYR A 127 8.75 6.94 8.42
C TYR A 127 8.91 6.27 9.78
N ASP A 128 8.54 6.98 10.83
CA ASP A 128 8.51 6.41 12.18
C ASP A 128 7.30 5.49 12.35
N LYS A 129 7.57 4.18 12.23
CA LYS A 129 6.58 3.11 12.41
C LYS A 129 6.03 3.02 13.84
N ASN A 130 6.71 3.61 14.82
CA ASN A 130 6.23 3.67 16.21
C ASN A 130 5.35 4.90 16.46
N SER A 131 5.25 5.83 15.51
CA SER A 131 4.30 6.92 15.59
C SER A 131 2.87 6.36 15.52
N ASN A 132 1.94 7.01 16.21
CA ASN A 132 0.51 6.64 16.19
C ASN A 132 -0.17 6.92 14.83
N THR A 133 0.60 7.32 13.81
CA THR A 133 0.09 7.86 12.55
C THR A 133 0.10 6.78 11.47
N GLN A 134 -0.86 5.85 11.50
CA GLN A 134 -0.98 4.86 10.41
C GLN A 134 -1.36 5.55 9.09
N ASP A 135 -0.69 5.18 7.99
CA ASP A 135 -1.03 5.65 6.65
C ASP A 135 -1.36 4.49 5.72
N VAL A 136 -2.10 4.79 4.67
CA VAL A 136 -2.91 3.84 3.91
C VAL A 136 -2.10 2.77 3.16
N PHE A 137 -0.83 3.06 2.83
CA PHE A 137 0.04 2.15 2.07
C PHE A 137 1.34 1.81 2.80
N ASN A 138 1.51 2.13 4.08
CA ASN A 138 2.79 1.95 4.77
C ASN A 138 3.24 0.47 4.96
N ASN A 139 2.40 -0.51 4.63
CA ASN A 139 2.65 -1.93 4.85
C ASN A 139 3.10 -2.72 3.60
N ALA A 140 2.72 -2.30 2.39
CA ALA A 140 3.07 -3.00 1.16
C ALA A 140 2.75 -2.18 -0.11
N PRO A 141 3.49 -2.39 -1.21
CA PRO A 141 3.12 -1.88 -2.54
C PRO A 141 1.72 -2.33 -2.96
N GLN A 142 1.04 -1.51 -3.75
CA GLN A 142 -0.31 -1.78 -4.28
C GLN A 142 -0.37 -1.64 -5.79
N GLN A 143 -1.37 -2.30 -6.37
CA GLN A 143 -1.83 -2.03 -7.74
C GLN A 143 -3.27 -1.56 -7.65
N CYS A 144 -3.56 -0.41 -8.25
CA CYS A 144 -4.86 0.24 -8.25
C CYS A 144 -5.29 0.56 -9.68
N GLY A 145 -6.58 0.52 -9.96
CA GLY A 145 -7.11 0.79 -11.30
C GLY A 145 -6.86 2.24 -11.74
N TRP A 146 -7.30 3.20 -10.92
CA TRP A 146 -7.14 4.63 -11.19
C TRP A 146 -7.05 5.45 -9.91
N LEU A 147 -6.66 6.72 -10.07
CA LEU A 147 -6.71 7.77 -9.07
C LEU A 147 -7.82 8.73 -9.49
N GLU A 148 -8.58 9.28 -8.54
CA GLU A 148 -9.61 10.29 -8.83
C GLU A 148 -9.80 11.22 -7.64
N LYS A 149 -10.18 12.46 -7.93
CA LYS A 149 -10.57 13.45 -6.92
C LYS A 149 -12.03 13.28 -6.56
N ASP A 150 -12.28 12.83 -5.33
CA ASP A 150 -13.63 12.77 -4.76
C ASP A 150 -13.99 14.11 -4.13
N THR A 151 -14.95 14.79 -4.74
CA THR A 151 -15.52 16.07 -4.27
C THR A 151 -16.94 15.93 -3.75
N THR A 152 -17.42 14.70 -3.50
CA THR A 152 -18.81 14.43 -3.08
C THR A 152 -19.17 15.19 -1.80
N ASN A 153 -18.21 15.29 -0.86
CA ASN A 153 -18.29 16.20 0.26
C ASN A 153 -17.24 17.31 0.08
N PRO A 154 -17.63 18.54 -0.30
CA PRO A 154 -16.71 19.64 -0.52
C PRO A 154 -15.89 20.04 0.70
N LYS A 155 -16.28 19.65 1.92
CA LYS A 155 -15.54 19.93 3.16
C LYS A 155 -14.49 18.86 3.48
N ASP A 156 -14.58 17.71 2.82
CA ASP A 156 -13.74 16.54 3.02
C ASP A 156 -13.36 15.95 1.65
N ALA A 157 -12.91 16.79 0.70
CA ALA A 157 -12.49 16.31 -0.61
C ALA A 157 -11.13 15.62 -0.52
N TYR A 158 -10.96 14.51 -1.24
CA TYR A 158 -9.73 13.70 -1.24
C TYR A 158 -9.39 13.21 -2.64
N TYR A 159 -8.10 13.06 -2.92
CA TYR A 159 -7.63 12.15 -3.96
C TYR A 159 -7.72 10.72 -3.43
N LYS A 160 -8.34 9.83 -4.20
CA LYS A 160 -8.58 8.44 -3.84
C LYS A 160 -8.10 7.51 -4.93
N PHE A 161 -7.40 6.46 -4.52
CA PHE A 161 -7.18 5.32 -5.39
C PHE A 161 -8.41 4.40 -5.36
N PHE A 162 -8.73 3.83 -6.50
CA PHE A 162 -9.85 2.91 -6.68
C PHE A 162 -9.38 1.59 -7.29
N GLU A 163 -10.16 0.54 -7.04
CA GLU A 163 -9.91 -0.83 -7.52
C GLU A 163 -8.50 -1.32 -7.17
N CYS A 164 -8.12 -1.15 -5.91
CA CYS A 164 -6.84 -1.66 -5.44
C CYS A 164 -6.94 -3.14 -5.08
N ARG A 165 -5.83 -3.88 -5.23
CA ARG A 165 -5.78 -5.32 -4.95
C ARG A 165 -6.33 -5.74 -3.58
N THR A 166 -6.13 -4.89 -2.57
CA THR A 166 -6.44 -5.21 -1.17
C THR A 166 -7.69 -4.52 -0.63
N ASN A 167 -8.13 -3.41 -1.24
CA ASN A 167 -9.34 -2.68 -0.86
C ASN A 167 -9.92 -1.97 -2.08
N TRP A 168 -11.24 -1.76 -2.06
CA TRP A 168 -11.92 -1.09 -3.18
C TRP A 168 -11.48 0.37 -3.35
N GLU A 169 -11.33 1.11 -2.25
CA GLU A 169 -10.88 2.50 -2.28
C GLU A 169 -9.89 2.79 -1.15
N TYR A 170 -9.00 3.74 -1.43
CA TYR A 170 -8.04 4.25 -0.48
C TYR A 170 -7.99 5.77 -0.55
N ARG A 171 -8.23 6.45 0.57
CA ARG A 171 -8.00 7.90 0.68
C ARG A 171 -6.50 8.16 0.70
N PHE A 172 -6.00 8.94 -0.24
CA PHE A 172 -4.57 9.15 -0.40
C PHE A 172 -4.13 10.50 0.19
N LEU A 173 -4.62 11.59 -0.39
CA LEU A 173 -4.27 12.96 -0.04
C LEU A 173 -5.53 13.83 0.07
N PRO A 174 -5.62 14.76 1.03
CA PRO A 174 -6.67 15.78 1.04
C PRO A 174 -6.60 16.64 -0.22
N ALA A 175 -7.74 16.91 -0.84
CA ALA A 175 -7.82 17.68 -2.09
C ALA A 175 -8.13 19.18 -1.88
N LEU A 176 -8.46 19.57 -0.64
CA LEU A 176 -8.66 20.97 -0.21
C LEU A 176 -7.39 21.60 0.36
N ALA A 177 -6.28 20.85 0.38
CA ALA A 177 -4.99 21.33 0.83
C ALA A 177 -4.48 22.40 -0.15
N GLY A 178 -4.49 23.66 0.28
CA GLY A 178 -4.10 24.82 -0.55
C GLY A 178 -5.26 25.64 -1.15
N ASP A 179 -6.53 25.26 -0.98
CA ASP A 179 -7.69 26.04 -1.50
C ASP A 179 -8.26 27.02 -0.45
N LYS A 180 -7.42 27.56 0.44
CA LYS A 180 -7.82 28.71 1.29
C LYS A 180 -7.57 29.99 0.51
N ASP A 181 -8.67 30.67 0.24
CA ASP A 181 -8.80 32.06 -0.23
C ASP A 181 -8.68 32.29 -1.75
N ASN A 182 -9.85 32.25 -2.41
CA ASN A 182 -10.20 33.17 -3.49
C ASN A 182 -11.52 33.85 -3.13
#